data_AF-A0A9R1HA59-F1
#
_entry.id   AF-A0A9R1HA59-F1
#
_cell.length_a   1.000
_cell.length_b   1.000
_cell.length_c   1.000
_cell.angle_alpha   90.00
_cell.angle_beta   90.00
_cell.angle_gamma   90.00
#
_symmetry.space_group_name_H-M   'P 1'
#
loop_
_entity.id
_entity.type
_entity.pdbx_description
1 polymer ?
#
loop_
_entity_poly.entity_id
_entity_poly.type
_entity_poly.pdbx_seq_one_letter_code
_entity_poly.pdbx_strand_id
1 'polypeptide(L)'
;MAAAPFPNWLMLERFVFRRDDKGSFPDDTKAPIRASGTTSWNARFQFHIALCLAEPPLPSRLYARLPRFPDPRKQAPLAILATHRHLLLLRVGTNIPGRGLVQDFLIYSAYDPSSFKALPPCTEPYTDYTRTGDSLPRGPPLEKGKTRLLTVKSMGLLCRGEGGQEFAVAELCVFKSVHLKIYADICLLRSSTSAGPVLGGEWNSMRLPIIGIDNVNDPRQLCCWDTDTIVPFNRSLCWIDYHRGMLIYDVFAEHHLPRVPS
;
A
#
# COMPACT_ATOMS: atom_id res chain seq x y z
N MET A 1 -27.57 20.56 1.25
CA MET A 1 -26.56 20.64 0.16
C MET A 1 -26.38 19.25 -0.38
N ALA A 2 -26.71 19.02 -1.66
CA ALA A 2 -26.40 17.75 -2.31
C ALA A 2 -24.88 17.63 -2.43
N ALA A 3 -24.31 16.49 -2.03
CA ALA A 3 -22.89 16.21 -2.25
C ALA A 3 -22.62 16.31 -3.76
N ALA A 4 -21.60 17.09 -4.15
CA ALA A 4 -21.20 17.16 -5.54
C ALA A 4 -20.93 15.73 -6.05
N PRO A 5 -21.51 15.32 -7.19
CA PRO A 5 -21.32 13.97 -7.71
C PRO A 5 -19.82 13.76 -7.97
N PHE A 6 -19.27 12.71 -7.37
CA PHE A 6 -17.86 12.35 -7.57
C PHE A 6 -17.67 12.02 -9.06
N PRO A 7 -16.63 12.55 -9.73
CA PRO A 7 -16.43 12.28 -11.14
C PRO A 7 -16.15 10.79 -11.38
N ASN A 8 -16.64 10.24 -12.50
CA ASN A 8 -16.45 8.84 -12.87
C ASN A 8 -14.97 8.45 -13.06
N TRP A 9 -14.13 9.44 -13.37
CA TRP A 9 -12.69 9.32 -13.43
C TRP A 9 -12.06 10.67 -13.13
N LEU A 10 -10.83 10.67 -12.64
CA LEU A 10 -10.02 11.86 -12.47
C LEU A 10 -8.56 11.55 -12.74
N MET A 11 -7.82 12.54 -13.20
CA MET A 11 -6.36 12.48 -13.21
C MET A 11 -5.87 12.97 -11.85
N LEU A 12 -5.01 12.21 -11.17
CA LEU A 12 -4.48 12.56 -9.84
C LEU A 12 -2.98 12.78 -9.93
N GLU A 13 -2.52 13.91 -9.40
CA GLU A 13 -1.09 14.15 -9.21
C GLU A 13 -0.51 13.15 -8.20
N ARG A 14 0.66 12.56 -8.51
CA ARG A 14 1.29 11.53 -7.66
C ARG A 14 1.76 12.11 -6.32
N PHE A 15 2.01 13.42 -6.28
CA PHE A 15 2.55 14.11 -5.12
C PHE A 15 1.47 14.61 -4.16
N VAL A 16 1.81 14.56 -2.87
CA VAL A 16 1.02 15.16 -1.80
C VAL A 16 1.58 16.54 -1.47
N PHE A 17 0.74 17.56 -1.56
CA PHE A 17 1.12 18.94 -1.29
C PHE A 17 0.89 19.29 0.19
N ARG A 18 1.97 19.26 0.99
CA ARG A 18 1.89 19.64 2.41
C ARG A 18 1.69 21.16 2.57
N ARG A 19 0.74 21.55 3.42
CA ARG A 19 0.35 22.93 3.75
C ARG A 19 0.01 23.03 5.23
N ASP A 20 1.00 23.37 6.04
CA ASP A 20 0.84 23.51 7.49
C ASP A 20 0.56 24.95 7.91
N ASP A 21 0.97 25.93 7.09
CA ASP A 21 0.83 27.34 7.40
C ASP A 21 -0.63 27.78 7.37
N LYS A 22 -0.98 28.71 8.26
CA LYS A 22 -2.32 29.27 8.38
C LYS A 22 -2.75 29.90 7.05
N GLY A 23 -3.93 29.52 6.55
CA GLY A 23 -4.49 30.04 5.30
C GLY A 23 -3.91 29.43 4.01
N SER A 24 -2.90 28.56 4.10
CA SER A 24 -2.30 27.90 2.93
C SER A 24 -3.00 26.59 2.53
N PHE A 25 -3.70 25.95 3.47
CA PHE A 25 -4.48 24.74 3.24
C PHE A 25 -5.82 25.10 2.56
N PRO A 26 -6.20 24.44 1.45
CA PRO A 26 -7.43 24.77 0.72
C PRO A 26 -8.66 24.71 1.62
N ASP A 27 -9.58 25.67 1.47
CA ASP A 27 -10.89 25.67 2.13
C ASP A 27 -11.89 24.74 1.43
N ASP A 28 -13.10 24.62 2.02
CA ASP A 28 -14.17 23.77 1.50
C ASP A 28 -14.66 24.16 0.10
N THR A 29 -14.48 25.42 -0.30
CA THR A 29 -14.90 25.90 -1.63
C THR A 29 -13.97 25.40 -2.73
N LYS A 30 -12.68 25.25 -2.42
CA LYS A 30 -11.64 24.78 -3.36
C LYS A 30 -11.40 23.27 -3.29
N ALA A 31 -11.73 22.65 -2.16
CA ALA A 31 -11.52 21.23 -1.93
C ALA A 31 -12.72 20.64 -1.19
N PRO A 32 -13.78 20.25 -1.91
CA PRO A 32 -15.01 19.75 -1.28
C PRO A 32 -14.82 18.37 -0.63
N ILE A 33 -13.80 17.63 -1.03
CA ILE A 33 -13.49 16.30 -0.51
C ILE A 33 -12.40 16.44 0.54
N ARG A 34 -12.73 16.13 1.79
CA ARG A 34 -11.85 16.31 2.95
C ARG A 34 -12.03 15.16 3.91
N ALA A 35 -10.93 14.70 4.46
CA ALA A 35 -10.92 13.65 5.47
C ALA A 35 -9.83 13.97 6.50
N SER A 36 -10.02 13.46 7.72
CA SER A 36 -9.01 13.52 8.77
C SER A 36 -8.72 12.13 9.28
N GLY A 37 -7.47 11.89 9.65
CA GLY A 37 -7.06 10.63 10.25
C GLY A 37 -6.09 10.84 11.40
N THR A 38 -5.95 9.79 12.19
CA THR A 38 -4.98 9.69 13.27
C THR A 38 -4.12 8.45 13.06
N THR A 39 -2.86 8.52 13.48
CA THR A 39 -1.94 7.39 13.39
C THR A 39 -2.08 6.47 14.60
N SER A 40 -1.88 5.17 14.39
CA SER A 40 -1.97 4.11 15.40
C SER A 40 -0.97 4.28 16.55
N TRP A 41 0.20 4.89 16.29
CA TRP A 41 1.26 5.03 17.28
C TRP A 41 1.13 6.24 18.21
N ASN A 42 0.39 7.29 17.80
CA ASN A 42 0.24 8.48 18.62
C ASN A 42 -0.88 9.40 18.10
N ALA A 43 -1.95 9.57 18.89
CA ALA A 43 -3.08 10.44 18.57
C ALA A 43 -2.70 11.92 18.32
N ARG A 44 -1.53 12.35 18.81
CA ARG A 44 -1.03 13.71 18.52
C ARG A 44 -0.66 13.92 17.05
N PHE A 45 -0.34 12.86 16.32
CA PHE A 45 -0.06 12.88 14.88
C PHE A 45 -1.36 12.76 14.08
N GLN A 46 -2.27 13.70 14.32
CA GLN A 46 -3.45 13.88 13.48
C GLN A 46 -3.03 14.54 12.16
N PHE A 47 -3.70 14.16 11.08
CA PHE A 47 -3.53 14.75 9.77
C PHE A 47 -4.88 15.04 9.12
N HIS A 48 -4.88 16.03 8.24
CA HIS A 48 -6.03 16.38 7.42
C HIS A 48 -5.63 16.33 5.97
N ILE A 49 -6.51 15.82 5.12
CA ILE A 49 -6.35 15.89 3.67
C ILE A 49 -7.46 16.72 3.05
N ALA A 50 -7.16 17.28 1.89
CA ALA A 50 -8.12 17.98 1.05
C ALA A 50 -7.80 17.66 -0.41
N LEU A 51 -8.79 17.16 -1.15
CA LEU A 51 -8.65 16.86 -2.57
C LEU A 51 -9.27 18.00 -3.38
N CYS A 52 -8.41 18.74 -4.07
CA CYS A 52 -8.83 19.72 -5.06
C CYS A 52 -9.08 19.00 -6.38
N LEU A 53 -10.33 18.96 -6.80
CA LEU A 53 -10.71 18.42 -8.09
C LEU A 53 -10.38 19.41 -9.20
N ALA A 54 -9.91 18.88 -10.33
CA ALA A 54 -9.71 19.64 -11.55
C ALA A 54 -10.38 18.90 -12.71
N GLU A 55 -10.92 19.66 -13.66
CA GLU A 55 -11.46 19.07 -14.89
C GLU A 55 -10.31 18.54 -15.76
N PRO A 56 -10.43 17.31 -16.29
CA PRO A 56 -9.43 16.79 -17.22
C PRO A 56 -9.21 17.70 -18.42
N PRO A 57 -7.97 17.82 -18.94
CA PRO A 57 -6.80 17.00 -18.62
C PRO A 57 -5.98 17.49 -17.41
N LEU A 58 -6.45 18.49 -16.66
CA LEU A 58 -5.70 18.97 -15.51
C LEU A 58 -5.72 17.95 -14.36
N PRO A 59 -4.56 17.71 -13.70
CA PRO A 59 -4.51 16.80 -12.57
C PRO A 59 -5.14 17.42 -11.33
N SER A 60 -6.04 16.68 -10.71
CA SER A 60 -6.51 16.90 -9.34
C SER A 60 -5.34 16.75 -8.36
N ARG A 61 -5.39 17.45 -7.22
CA ARG A 61 -4.27 17.52 -6.27
C ARG A 61 -4.71 17.18 -4.86
N LEU A 62 -3.92 16.32 -4.20
CA LEU A 62 -4.09 16.00 -2.80
C LEU A 62 -3.22 16.92 -1.93
N TYR A 63 -3.86 17.70 -1.07
CA TYR A 63 -3.21 18.52 -0.07
C TYR A 63 -3.27 17.85 1.29
N ALA A 64 -2.23 18.06 2.11
CA ALA A 64 -2.17 17.52 3.45
C ALA A 64 -1.73 18.59 4.46
N ARG A 65 -2.33 18.54 5.65
CA ARG A 65 -1.91 19.35 6.81
C ARG A 65 -1.47 18.41 7.92
N LEU A 66 -0.22 18.55 8.34
CA LEU A 66 0.55 17.62 9.17
C LEU A 66 1.27 18.38 10.33
N PRO A 67 0.55 19.10 11.20
CA PRO A 67 1.13 20.11 12.09
C PRO A 67 2.14 19.58 13.13
N ARG A 68 2.08 18.28 13.47
CA ARG A 68 3.00 17.65 14.44
C ARG A 68 4.01 16.68 13.80
N PHE A 69 4.02 16.59 12.48
CA PHE A 69 5.01 15.77 11.77
C PHE A 69 6.31 16.55 11.55
N PRO A 70 7.46 15.86 11.42
CA PRO A 70 8.74 16.51 11.12
C PRO A 70 8.68 17.43 9.91
N ASP A 71 9.58 18.42 9.83
CA ASP A 71 9.66 19.38 8.72
C ASP A 71 9.64 18.66 7.34
N PRO A 72 8.86 19.15 6.35
CA PRO A 72 8.76 18.53 5.03
C PRO A 72 10.10 18.40 4.28
N ARG A 73 11.09 19.25 4.60
CA ARG A 73 12.45 19.16 4.02
C ARG A 73 13.24 17.99 4.58
N LYS A 74 12.82 17.44 5.72
CA LYS A 74 13.48 16.31 6.40
C LYS A 74 12.83 14.99 6.08
N GLN A 75 11.51 14.94 6.00
CA GLN A 75 10.75 13.71 5.76
C GLN A 75 9.49 13.98 4.96
N ALA A 76 9.09 13.00 4.14
CA ALA A 76 7.81 12.96 3.42
C ALA A 76 6.88 11.94 4.12
N PRO A 77 6.03 12.38 5.07
CA PRO A 77 5.33 11.44 5.93
C PRO A 77 4.15 10.76 5.25
N LEU A 78 3.45 11.49 4.38
CA LEU A 78 2.28 11.03 3.65
C LEU A 78 2.62 10.79 2.17
N ALA A 79 2.22 9.65 1.62
CA ALA A 79 2.39 9.31 0.21
C ALA A 79 1.15 8.58 -0.35
N ILE A 80 0.83 8.86 -1.61
CA ILE A 80 -0.12 8.07 -2.41
C ILE A 80 0.62 6.85 -2.93
N LEU A 81 0.08 5.65 -2.67
CA LEU A 81 0.71 4.40 -3.10
C LEU A 81 0.04 3.85 -4.36
N ALA A 82 -1.28 3.77 -4.33
CA ALA A 82 -2.08 3.19 -5.38
C ALA A 82 -3.51 3.72 -5.36
N THR A 83 -4.14 3.71 -6.53
CA THR A 83 -5.54 4.05 -6.71
C THR A 83 -6.19 2.98 -7.57
N HIS A 84 -7.39 2.53 -7.19
CA HIS A 84 -8.18 1.66 -8.05
C HIS A 84 -9.67 1.88 -7.81
N ARG A 85 -10.39 2.24 -8.87
CA ARG A 85 -11.82 2.61 -8.82
C ARG A 85 -12.05 3.76 -7.82
N HIS A 86 -12.89 3.54 -6.82
CA HIS A 86 -13.25 4.50 -5.78
C HIS A 86 -12.28 4.49 -4.58
N LEU A 87 -11.23 3.66 -4.61
CA LEU A 87 -10.29 3.51 -3.49
C LEU A 87 -8.94 4.17 -3.76
N LEU A 88 -8.40 4.77 -2.69
CA LEU A 88 -7.06 5.35 -2.63
C LEU A 88 -6.31 4.75 -1.42
N LEU A 89 -5.13 4.18 -1.68
CA LEU A 89 -4.22 3.69 -0.64
C LEU A 89 -3.17 4.75 -0.33
N LEU A 90 -3.13 5.17 0.93
CA LEU A 90 -2.16 6.12 1.46
C LEU A 90 -1.22 5.41 2.46
N ARG A 91 0.03 5.85 2.47
CA ARG A 91 0.96 5.58 3.59
C ARG A 91 1.14 6.82 4.42
N VAL A 92 0.99 6.71 5.73
CA VAL A 92 1.52 7.67 6.70
C VAL A 92 2.68 7.02 7.44
N GLY A 93 3.80 7.71 7.58
CA GLY A 93 4.94 7.17 8.34
C GLY A 93 5.95 8.25 8.72
N THR A 94 6.65 8.03 9.82
CA THR A 94 7.66 8.98 10.34
C THR A 94 8.66 8.23 11.20
N ASN A 95 9.85 8.81 11.39
CA ASN A 95 10.78 8.30 12.40
C ASN A 95 10.42 8.90 13.77
N ILE A 96 10.25 8.06 14.79
CA ILE A 96 9.99 8.47 16.17
C ILE A 96 11.23 8.18 17.02
N PRO A 97 11.76 9.19 17.75
CA PRO A 97 12.88 8.99 18.67
C PRO A 97 12.63 7.82 19.65
N GLY A 98 13.59 6.89 19.74
CA GLY A 98 13.52 5.71 20.59
C GLY A 98 12.64 4.55 20.09
N ARG A 99 11.76 4.79 19.11
CA ARG A 99 10.90 3.75 18.50
C ARG A 99 11.34 3.36 17.07
N GLY A 100 11.99 4.27 16.35
CA GLY A 100 12.38 4.07 14.96
C GLY A 100 11.27 4.46 13.97
N LEU A 101 11.37 3.95 12.75
CA LEU A 101 10.40 4.19 11.68
C LEU A 101 9.08 3.50 12.00
N VAL A 102 7.99 4.26 11.98
CA VAL A 102 6.61 3.76 12.10
C VAL A 102 5.83 4.05 10.83
N GLN A 103 4.84 3.22 10.53
CA GLN A 103 4.10 3.23 9.27
C GLN A 103 2.68 2.70 9.47
N ASP A 104 1.71 3.44 8.94
CA ASP A 104 0.30 3.06 8.83
C ASP A 104 -0.09 3.12 7.35
N PHE A 105 -1.00 2.23 6.97
CA PHE A 105 -1.64 2.24 5.67
C PHE A 105 -3.11 2.56 5.85
N LEU A 106 -3.63 3.44 5.01
CA LEU A 106 -4.99 3.95 5.12
C LEU A 106 -5.68 3.83 3.77
N ILE A 107 -6.91 3.35 3.80
CA ILE A 107 -7.81 3.34 2.66
C ILE A 107 -8.77 4.53 2.79
N TYR A 108 -8.80 5.33 1.75
CA TYR A 108 -9.86 6.28 1.49
C TYR A 108 -10.82 5.70 0.47
N SER A 109 -12.12 5.89 0.70
CA SER A 109 -13.19 5.48 -0.22
C SER A 109 -13.97 6.70 -0.67
N ALA A 110 -14.15 6.88 -1.97
CA ALA A 110 -15.01 7.94 -2.50
C ALA A 110 -16.49 7.79 -2.11
N TYR A 111 -16.91 6.59 -1.68
CA TYR A 111 -18.25 6.33 -1.16
C TYR A 111 -18.42 6.66 0.33
N ASP A 112 -17.31 6.83 1.05
CA ASP A 112 -17.28 7.34 2.44
C ASP A 112 -16.20 8.42 2.55
N PRO A 113 -16.42 9.59 1.94
CA PRO A 113 -15.39 10.62 1.79
C PRO A 113 -15.00 11.28 3.11
N SER A 114 -15.80 11.09 4.16
CA SER A 114 -15.58 11.70 5.47
C SER A 114 -14.55 10.96 6.34
N SER A 115 -14.21 9.71 6.01
CA SER A 115 -13.41 8.88 6.89
C SER A 115 -12.29 8.14 6.16
N PHE A 116 -11.20 7.92 6.90
CA PHE A 116 -10.18 6.95 6.51
C PHE A 116 -10.37 5.69 7.32
N LYS A 117 -10.11 4.55 6.69
CA LYS A 117 -10.00 3.28 7.40
C LYS A 117 -8.56 2.80 7.39
N ALA A 118 -8.00 2.54 8.56
CA ALA A 118 -6.66 1.99 8.66
C ALA A 118 -6.65 0.52 8.26
N LEU A 119 -5.61 0.08 7.56
CA LEU A 119 -5.31 -1.34 7.45
C LEU A 119 -4.78 -1.85 8.79
N PRO A 120 -5.02 -3.12 9.15
CA PRO A 120 -4.40 -3.69 10.34
C PRO A 120 -2.88 -3.68 10.17
N PRO A 121 -2.11 -3.56 11.27
CA PRO A 121 -0.66 -3.64 11.19
C PRO A 121 -0.19 -5.00 10.68
N CYS A 122 0.87 -5.03 9.87
CA CYS A 122 1.48 -6.29 9.44
C CYS A 122 2.30 -6.88 10.59
N THR A 123 1.86 -8.02 11.13
CA THR A 123 2.59 -8.80 12.14
C THR A 123 3.34 -9.99 11.55
N GLU A 124 3.19 -10.23 10.25
CA GLU A 124 3.96 -11.25 9.55
C GLU A 124 5.46 -10.93 9.67
N PRO A 125 6.29 -11.93 10.01
CA PRO A 125 7.72 -11.72 10.12
C PRO A 125 8.32 -11.37 8.76
N TYR A 126 9.50 -10.76 8.80
CA TYR A 126 10.31 -10.62 7.61
C TYR A 126 10.69 -12.00 7.10
N THR A 127 10.81 -12.14 5.78
CA THR A 127 11.23 -13.41 5.25
C THR A 127 12.68 -13.68 5.58
N ASP A 128 12.98 -14.91 6.01
CA ASP A 128 14.34 -15.37 6.22
C ASP A 128 14.95 -15.80 4.89
N TYR A 129 15.82 -14.96 4.34
CA TYR A 129 16.51 -15.20 3.08
C TYR A 129 17.72 -16.15 3.23
N THR A 130 18.04 -16.58 4.47
CA THR A 130 19.21 -17.41 4.75
C THR A 130 18.90 -18.91 4.72
N ARG A 131 17.62 -19.31 4.83
CA ARG A 131 17.23 -20.73 4.85
C ARG A 131 16.98 -21.30 3.45
N THR A 132 17.39 -22.56 3.31
CA THR A 132 17.58 -23.32 2.06
C THR A 132 16.37 -24.14 1.61
N GLY A 133 15.29 -24.17 2.39
CA GLY A 133 14.09 -24.97 2.09
C GLY A 133 13.15 -24.33 1.07
N ASP A 134 12.51 -25.16 0.23
CA ASP A 134 11.44 -24.73 -0.68
C ASP A 134 10.13 -24.40 0.07
N SER A 135 9.98 -24.86 1.33
CA SER A 135 8.93 -24.45 2.26
C SER A 135 9.40 -23.28 3.13
N LEU A 136 8.50 -22.34 3.45
CA LEU A 136 8.78 -21.23 4.35
C LEU A 136 9.08 -21.74 5.77
N PRO A 137 10.24 -21.41 6.36
CA PRO A 137 10.26 -20.84 7.68
C PRO A 137 10.13 -19.34 7.51
N ARG A 138 9.02 -18.81 8.00
CA ARG A 138 8.91 -17.43 8.43
C ARG A 138 10.16 -17.06 9.23
N GLY A 139 10.70 -15.86 9.05
CA GLY A 139 11.75 -15.36 9.95
C GLY A 139 11.29 -15.44 11.40
N PRO A 140 12.21 -15.29 12.37
CA PRO A 140 11.84 -15.34 13.77
C PRO A 140 10.63 -14.42 14.01
N PRO A 141 9.64 -14.85 14.82
CA PRO A 141 8.48 -14.04 15.12
C PRO A 141 8.91 -12.64 15.53
N LEU A 142 8.18 -11.63 15.04
CA LEU A 142 8.43 -10.26 15.48
C LEU A 142 8.25 -10.21 17.00
N GLU A 143 9.09 -9.43 17.67
CA GLU A 143 8.90 -9.14 19.09
C GLU A 143 7.48 -8.60 19.32
N LYS A 144 6.91 -8.93 20.47
CA LYS A 144 5.53 -8.54 20.82
C LYS A 144 5.37 -7.02 20.69
N GLY A 145 4.44 -6.59 19.84
CA GLY A 145 4.17 -5.18 19.58
C GLY A 145 5.02 -4.52 18.49
N LYS A 146 5.96 -5.24 17.85
CA LYS A 146 6.61 -4.80 16.62
C LYS A 146 5.75 -5.14 15.40
N THR A 147 5.84 -4.29 14.39
CA THR A 147 5.15 -4.42 13.11
C THR A 147 6.18 -4.47 11.99
N ARG A 148 5.89 -5.23 10.94
CA ARG A 148 6.72 -5.27 9.73
C ARG A 148 6.53 -3.99 8.95
N LEU A 149 7.64 -3.38 8.55
CA LEU A 149 7.68 -2.28 7.61
C LEU A 149 7.53 -2.86 6.21
N LEU A 150 6.53 -2.39 5.46
CA LEU A 150 6.28 -2.83 4.09
C LEU A 150 6.86 -1.80 3.11
N THR A 151 7.45 -2.30 2.05
CA THR A 151 8.14 -1.57 0.99
C THR A 151 7.14 -0.81 0.14
N VAL A 152 7.02 0.48 0.43
CA VAL A 152 6.05 1.38 -0.19
C VAL A 152 6.00 1.30 -1.72
N LYS A 153 7.17 1.23 -2.38
CA LYS A 153 7.26 1.17 -3.85
C LYS A 153 6.61 -0.08 -4.46
N SER A 154 6.54 -1.17 -3.69
CA SER A 154 6.02 -2.45 -4.15
C SER A 154 4.58 -2.72 -3.70
N MET A 155 3.91 -1.73 -3.12
CA MET A 155 2.54 -1.86 -2.59
C MET A 155 1.49 -1.56 -3.68
N GLY A 156 0.71 -2.57 -4.06
CA GLY A 156 -0.42 -2.42 -4.98
C GLY A 156 -1.77 -2.47 -4.27
N LEU A 157 -2.80 -1.94 -4.94
CA LEU A 157 -4.20 -1.98 -4.52
C LEU A 157 -5.05 -2.48 -5.69
N LEU A 158 -5.88 -3.49 -5.44
CA LEU A 158 -6.87 -3.97 -6.39
C LEU A 158 -8.24 -4.03 -5.72
N CYS A 159 -9.26 -3.53 -6.40
CA CYS A 159 -10.64 -3.56 -5.93
C CYS A 159 -11.49 -4.38 -6.90
N ARG A 160 -12.36 -5.24 -6.37
CA ARG A 160 -13.28 -6.07 -7.16
C ARG A 160 -14.71 -6.03 -6.60
N GLY A 161 -15.65 -6.54 -7.39
CA GLY A 161 -17.08 -6.53 -7.07
C GLY A 161 -17.79 -5.25 -7.54
N GLU A 162 -19.10 -5.35 -7.75
CA GLU A 162 -19.96 -4.21 -8.05
C GLU A 162 -20.06 -3.31 -6.80
N GLY A 163 -19.87 -2.00 -6.95
CA GLY A 163 -19.70 -1.10 -5.80
C GLY A 163 -18.43 -1.32 -4.98
N GLY A 164 -17.54 -2.22 -5.40
CA GLY A 164 -16.20 -2.38 -4.84
C GLY A 164 -16.16 -2.75 -3.35
N GLN A 165 -17.02 -3.69 -2.97
CA GLN A 165 -17.16 -4.21 -1.60
C GLN A 165 -15.91 -4.96 -1.11
N GLU A 166 -15.08 -5.47 -2.02
CA GLU A 166 -13.85 -6.20 -1.68
C GLU A 166 -12.64 -5.56 -2.37
N PHE A 167 -11.53 -5.51 -1.66
CA PHE A 167 -10.23 -5.12 -2.20
C PHE A 167 -9.10 -5.94 -1.60
N ALA A 168 -7.97 -5.93 -2.27
CA ALA A 168 -6.73 -6.53 -1.84
C ALA A 168 -5.61 -5.50 -1.91
N VAL A 169 -4.72 -5.56 -0.93
CA VAL A 169 -3.46 -4.80 -0.88
C VAL A 169 -2.32 -5.80 -0.82
N ALA A 170 -1.31 -5.64 -1.66
CA ALA A 170 -0.20 -6.59 -1.71
C ALA A 170 1.15 -5.89 -1.87
N GLU A 171 2.14 -6.34 -1.11
CA GLU A 171 3.57 -6.06 -1.32
C GLU A 171 4.19 -7.17 -2.17
N LEU A 172 5.02 -6.81 -3.16
CA LEU A 172 5.94 -7.73 -3.83
C LEU A 172 7.39 -7.50 -3.37
N CYS A 173 8.05 -8.58 -2.97
CA CYS A 173 9.49 -8.62 -2.76
C CYS A 173 10.10 -9.72 -3.62
N VAL A 174 10.98 -9.35 -4.56
CA VAL A 174 11.74 -10.32 -5.35
C VAL A 174 13.11 -10.50 -4.71
N PHE A 175 13.53 -11.74 -4.56
CA PHE A 175 14.84 -12.04 -3.99
C PHE A 175 15.45 -13.29 -4.61
N LYS A 176 16.75 -13.43 -4.40
CA LYS A 176 17.56 -14.57 -4.83
C LYS A 176 18.00 -15.37 -3.61
N SER A 177 17.76 -16.67 -3.64
CA SER A 177 18.20 -17.58 -2.58
C SER A 177 19.69 -17.90 -2.69
N VAL A 178 20.24 -18.51 -1.65
CA VAL A 178 21.62 -19.03 -1.63
C VAL A 178 21.89 -20.07 -2.73
N HIS A 179 20.85 -20.75 -3.23
CA HIS A 179 20.94 -21.71 -4.33
C HIS A 179 20.76 -21.07 -5.71
N LEU A 180 20.85 -19.73 -5.79
CA LEU A 180 20.70 -18.95 -7.03
C LEU A 180 19.30 -19.06 -7.67
N LYS A 181 18.31 -19.64 -6.98
CA LYS A 181 16.90 -19.63 -7.39
C LYS A 181 16.26 -18.29 -7.03
N ILE A 182 15.34 -17.83 -7.86
CA ILE A 182 14.65 -16.54 -7.69
C ILE A 182 13.20 -16.80 -7.35
N TYR A 183 12.70 -16.08 -6.35
CA TYR A 183 11.34 -16.19 -5.90
C TYR A 183 10.71 -14.81 -5.71
N ALA A 184 9.39 -14.80 -5.74
CA ALA A 184 8.57 -13.66 -5.35
C ALA A 184 7.91 -13.96 -4.00
N ASP A 185 8.18 -13.13 -3.00
CA ASP A 185 7.42 -13.10 -1.77
C ASP A 185 6.29 -12.07 -1.92
N ILE A 186 5.06 -12.51 -1.68
CA ILE A 186 3.87 -11.66 -1.67
C ILE A 186 3.36 -11.54 -0.24
N CYS A 187 3.25 -10.32 0.28
CA CYS A 187 2.56 -10.04 1.53
C CYS A 187 1.19 -9.46 1.21
N LEU A 188 0.12 -10.24 1.40
CA LEU A 188 -1.22 -9.95 0.93
C LEU A 188 -2.18 -9.72 2.10
N LEU A 189 -2.97 -8.67 1.99
CA LEU A 189 -4.16 -8.44 2.80
C LEU A 189 -5.38 -8.35 1.90
N ARG A 190 -6.40 -9.15 2.20
CA ARG A 190 -7.73 -9.03 1.60
C ARG A 190 -8.66 -8.36 2.60
N SER A 191 -9.44 -7.40 2.11
CA SER A 191 -10.41 -6.68 2.94
C SER A 191 -11.42 -7.64 3.52
N SER A 192 -11.70 -7.52 4.82
CA SER A 192 -12.90 -8.09 5.41
C SER A 192 -13.73 -7.02 6.09
N THR A 193 -15.04 -7.28 6.16
CA THR A 193 -16.01 -6.33 6.70
C THR A 193 -15.70 -6.05 8.17
N SER A 194 -15.55 -4.76 8.51
CA SER A 194 -15.40 -4.27 9.88
C SER A 194 -16.20 -2.99 10.04
N ALA A 195 -16.92 -2.88 11.16
CA ALA A 195 -17.65 -1.67 11.56
C ALA A 195 -16.73 -0.62 12.21
N GLY A 196 -15.48 -0.98 12.52
CA GLY A 196 -14.53 -0.11 13.22
C GLY A 196 -13.68 0.78 12.30
N PRO A 197 -12.87 1.67 12.90
CA PRO A 197 -11.94 2.55 12.16
C PRO A 197 -10.75 1.78 11.55
N VAL A 198 -10.52 0.55 12.00
CA VAL A 198 -9.54 -0.39 11.44
C VAL A 198 -10.31 -1.44 10.65
N LEU A 199 -9.90 -1.65 9.40
CA LEU A 199 -10.43 -2.69 8.53
C LEU A 199 -10.10 -4.06 9.08
N GLY A 200 -11.03 -4.99 8.89
CA GLY A 200 -10.76 -6.40 9.17
C GLY A 200 -9.85 -6.98 8.10
N GLY A 201 -9.22 -8.10 8.45
CA GLY A 201 -8.35 -8.86 7.56
C GLY A 201 -7.04 -9.21 8.26
N GLU A 202 -6.32 -10.17 7.68
CA GLU A 202 -5.01 -10.58 8.17
C GLU A 202 -4.01 -10.53 7.03
N TRP A 203 -2.81 -10.05 7.34
CA TRP A 203 -1.69 -10.11 6.41
C TRP A 203 -1.21 -11.55 6.31
N ASN A 204 -1.03 -12.03 5.09
CA ASN A 204 -0.54 -13.36 4.81
C ASN A 204 0.65 -13.26 3.86
N SER A 205 1.78 -13.83 4.26
CA SER A 205 2.97 -13.90 3.41
C SER A 205 3.05 -15.25 2.71
N MET A 206 3.35 -15.24 1.42
CA MET A 206 3.55 -16.44 0.61
C MET A 206 4.76 -16.28 -0.30
N ARG A 207 5.43 -17.39 -0.58
CA ARG A 207 6.56 -17.45 -1.50
C ARG A 207 6.14 -18.22 -2.74
N LEU A 208 6.36 -17.63 -3.90
CA LEU A 208 5.98 -18.18 -5.19
C LEU A 208 7.22 -18.33 -6.08
N PRO A 209 7.36 -19.46 -6.79
CA PRO A 209 8.32 -19.53 -7.88
C PRO A 209 7.89 -18.56 -8.98
N ILE A 210 8.86 -17.90 -9.60
CA ILE A 210 8.58 -17.05 -10.77
C ILE A 210 8.63 -17.93 -12.01
N ILE A 211 7.49 -18.06 -12.68
CA ILE A 211 7.32 -18.87 -13.90
C ILE A 211 7.75 -18.05 -15.13
N GLY A 212 8.31 -18.72 -16.14
CA GLY A 212 8.68 -18.08 -17.42
C GLY A 212 10.10 -17.52 -17.45
N ILE A 213 10.91 -17.80 -16.42
CA ILE A 213 12.33 -17.41 -16.36
C ILE A 213 13.21 -18.33 -17.23
N ASP A 214 12.75 -19.54 -17.55
CA ASP A 214 13.58 -20.57 -18.21
C ASP A 214 14.13 -20.15 -19.59
N ASN A 215 13.51 -19.15 -20.23
CA ASN A 215 13.96 -18.56 -21.49
C ASN A 215 14.81 -17.28 -21.33
N VAL A 216 15.17 -16.89 -20.11
CA VAL A 216 15.97 -15.69 -19.83
C VAL A 216 17.45 -16.05 -19.77
N ASN A 217 18.25 -15.46 -20.66
CA ASN A 217 19.69 -15.71 -20.78
C ASN A 217 20.49 -15.48 -19.47
N ASP A 218 20.00 -14.61 -18.59
CA ASP A 218 20.57 -14.43 -17.25
C ASP A 218 19.46 -14.20 -16.22
N PRO A 219 19.01 -15.24 -15.49
CA PRO A 219 18.02 -15.08 -14.42
C PRO A 219 18.49 -14.09 -13.36
N ARG A 220 19.81 -13.87 -13.19
CA ARG A 220 20.35 -12.89 -12.22
C ARG A 220 19.86 -11.47 -12.50
N GLN A 221 19.39 -11.14 -13.70
CA GLN A 221 18.79 -9.83 -13.93
C GLN A 221 17.61 -9.58 -12.99
N LEU A 222 16.81 -10.60 -12.65
CA LEU A 222 15.66 -10.47 -11.75
C LEU A 222 16.03 -10.30 -10.28
N CYS A 223 17.25 -10.62 -9.84
CA CYS A 223 17.63 -10.43 -8.43
C CYS A 223 17.79 -8.96 -8.04
N CYS A 224 17.78 -8.06 -9.02
CA CYS A 224 17.87 -6.61 -8.83
C CYS A 224 16.55 -5.91 -9.15
N TRP A 225 15.42 -6.63 -9.12
CA TRP A 225 14.08 -6.08 -9.36
C TRP A 225 13.83 -4.81 -8.51
N ASP A 226 13.43 -3.73 -9.18
CA ASP A 226 12.92 -2.51 -8.55
C ASP A 226 11.59 -2.15 -9.20
N THR A 227 10.52 -2.11 -8.41
CA THR A 227 9.19 -1.82 -8.96
C THR A 227 9.09 -0.34 -9.28
N ASP A 228 8.92 -0.02 -10.57
CA ASP A 228 8.69 1.33 -11.07
C ASP A 228 7.21 1.72 -10.97
N THR A 229 6.32 0.80 -11.34
CA THR A 229 4.89 1.02 -11.33
C THR A 229 4.11 -0.28 -11.11
N ILE A 230 2.87 -0.14 -10.63
CA ILE A 230 1.98 -1.26 -10.37
C ILE A 230 0.64 -0.93 -11.03
N VAL A 231 0.18 -1.83 -11.89
CA VAL A 231 -1.11 -1.67 -12.58
C VAL A 231 -2.07 -2.78 -12.18
N PRO A 232 -3.30 -2.45 -11.77
CA PRO A 232 -4.35 -3.44 -11.63
C PRO A 232 -4.78 -3.93 -13.02
N PHE A 233 -4.86 -5.25 -13.20
CA PHE A 233 -5.30 -5.87 -14.45
C PHE A 233 -6.23 -7.06 -14.16
N ASN A 234 -7.51 -6.89 -14.49
CA ASN A 234 -8.55 -7.88 -14.18
C ASN A 234 -8.58 -8.24 -12.67
N ARG A 235 -8.17 -9.46 -12.31
CA ARG A 235 -8.08 -9.96 -10.93
C ARG A 235 -6.65 -9.92 -10.37
N SER A 236 -5.70 -9.42 -11.15
CA SER A 236 -4.28 -9.46 -10.83
C SER A 236 -3.70 -8.08 -10.57
N LEU A 237 -2.63 -8.05 -9.79
CA LEU A 237 -1.70 -6.93 -9.77
C LEU A 237 -0.53 -7.27 -10.69
N CYS A 238 -0.13 -6.29 -11.48
CA CYS A 238 1.04 -6.36 -12.35
C CYS A 238 2.10 -5.39 -11.84
N TRP A 239 3.19 -5.90 -11.31
CA TRP A 239 4.37 -5.11 -10.95
C TRP A 239 5.26 -5.00 -12.17
N ILE A 240 5.69 -3.78 -12.49
CA ILE A 240 6.49 -3.48 -13.66
C ILE A 240 7.81 -2.87 -13.20
N ASP A 241 8.90 -3.44 -13.71
CA ASP A 241 10.26 -2.91 -13.67
C ASP A 241 10.63 -2.61 -15.13
N TYR A 242 10.88 -1.34 -15.46
CA TYR A 242 11.15 -0.91 -16.84
C TYR A 242 12.40 -1.53 -17.45
N HIS A 243 13.29 -2.09 -16.64
CA HIS A 243 14.51 -2.76 -17.09
C HIS A 243 14.35 -4.28 -17.17
N ARG A 244 13.42 -4.88 -16.42
CA ARG A 244 13.34 -6.35 -16.23
C ARG A 244 12.03 -6.98 -16.67
N GLY A 245 10.99 -6.18 -16.91
CA GLY A 245 9.71 -6.62 -17.43
C GLY A 245 8.58 -6.53 -16.40
N MET A 246 7.73 -7.56 -16.36
CA MET A 246 6.49 -7.53 -15.57
C MET A 246 6.27 -8.85 -14.83
N LEU A 247 5.83 -8.75 -13.59
CA LEU A 247 5.37 -9.87 -12.77
C LEU A 247 3.87 -9.71 -12.49
N ILE A 248 3.10 -10.76 -12.72
CA ILE A 248 1.64 -10.76 -12.59
C ILE A 248 1.24 -11.79 -11.52
N TYR A 249 0.35 -11.39 -10.62
CA TYR A 249 -0.20 -12.30 -9.62
C TYR A 249 -1.68 -12.03 -9.33
N ASP A 250 -2.50 -13.08 -9.37
CA ASP A 250 -3.92 -13.03 -8.99
C ASP A 250 -4.04 -12.98 -7.46
N VAL A 251 -4.23 -11.76 -6.95
CA VAL A 251 -4.36 -11.49 -5.51
C VAL A 251 -5.62 -12.07 -4.88
N PHE A 252 -6.53 -12.63 -5.68
CA PHE A 252 -7.73 -13.31 -5.24
C PHE A 252 -7.76 -14.81 -5.57
N ALA A 253 -6.64 -15.39 -5.99
CA ALA A 253 -6.54 -16.83 -6.15
C ALA A 253 -6.73 -17.54 -4.80
N GLU A 254 -7.49 -18.63 -4.79
CA GLU A 254 -7.54 -19.54 -3.64
C GLU A 254 -6.27 -20.40 -3.67
N HIS A 255 -5.39 -20.20 -2.70
CA HIS A 255 -4.24 -21.07 -2.52
C HIS A 255 -4.60 -22.13 -1.49
N HIS A 256 -4.76 -23.38 -1.94
CA HIS A 256 -4.62 -24.51 -1.06
C HIS A 256 -3.15 -24.60 -0.66
N LEU A 257 -2.78 -23.94 0.43
CA LEU A 257 -1.51 -24.25 1.09
C LEU A 257 -1.53 -25.74 1.41
N PRO A 258 -0.52 -26.53 1.03
CA PRO A 258 -0.41 -27.89 1.54
C PRO A 258 -0.36 -27.77 3.06
N ARG A 259 -1.40 -28.29 3.73
CA ARG A 259 -1.40 -28.45 5.19
C ARG A 259 -0.20 -29.31 5.51
N VAL A 260 0.77 -28.74 6.24
CA VAL A 260 1.83 -29.54 6.86
C VAL A 260 1.12 -30.52 7.79
N PRO A 261 1.27 -31.85 7.62
CA PRO A 261 0.70 -32.80 8.56
C PRO A 261 1.31 -32.53 9.94
N SER A 262 0.44 -32.45 10.94
CA SER A 262 0.78 -32.40 12.37
C SER A 262 1.67 -33.56 12.79
#